data_AF-A0A8S2TRB9-F1
#
_entry.id   AF-A0A8S2TRB9-F1
#
_cell.length_a   1.000
_cell.length_b   1.000
_cell.length_c   1.000
_cell.angle_alpha   90.00
_cell.angle_beta   90.00
_cell.angle_gamma   90.00
#
_symmetry.space_group_name_H-M   'P 1'
#
loop_
_entity.id
_entity.type
_entity.pdbx_description
1 polymer ?
#
loop_
_entity_poly.entity_id
_entity_poly.type
_entity_poly.pdbx_seq_one_letter_code
_entity_poly.pdbx_strand_id
1 'polypeptide(L)'
;LAIFGGHLFGVRSNSGLTFYDWETTSLIRRIEIAPKTIYWSQTGELVSIATEESYYILRYNSQAIVAASTNKDLVSEDGIEDAFDVN
;
A
#
# COMPACT_ATOMS: atom_id res chain seq x y z
N LEU A 1 10.26 -11.52 7.37
CA LEU A 1 9.02 -11.66 6.57
C LEU A 1 7.83 -11.48 7.48
N ALA A 2 6.85 -10.67 7.10
CA ALA A 2 5.59 -10.50 7.84
C ALA A 2 4.45 -10.17 6.86
N ILE A 3 3.22 -10.51 7.23
CA ILE A 3 2.00 -10.16 6.49
C ILE A 3 1.13 -9.31 7.40
N PHE A 4 0.57 -8.25 6.85
CA PHE A 4 -0.30 -7.30 7.53
C PHE A 4 -1.64 -7.28 6.81
N GLY A 5 -2.73 -7.42 7.57
CA GLY A 5 -4.08 -7.29 7.04
C GLY A 5 -4.58 -5.84 7.07
N GLY A 6 -5.79 -5.66 6.55
CA GLY A 6 -6.44 -4.36 6.44
C GLY A 6 -7.20 -4.25 5.14
N HIS A 7 -7.37 -3.01 4.66
CA HIS A 7 -8.06 -2.74 3.41
C HIS A 7 -7.32 -3.36 2.20
N LEU A 8 -5.99 -3.33 2.25
CA LEU A 8 -5.10 -4.13 1.40
C LEU A 8 -4.28 -5.06 2.28
N PHE A 9 -3.72 -6.13 1.72
CA PHE A 9 -2.73 -6.92 2.44
C PHE A 9 -1.32 -6.46 2.14
N GLY A 10 -0.58 -6.14 3.19
CA GLY A 10 0.81 -5.73 3.13
C GLY A 10 1.74 -6.92 3.36
N VAL A 11 2.75 -7.07 2.51
CA VAL A 11 3.82 -8.06 2.69
C VAL A 11 5.12 -7.32 2.93
N ARG A 12 5.77 -7.59 4.06
CA ARG A 12 7.14 -7.14 4.32
C ARG A 12 8.13 -8.19 3.83
N SER A 13 8.93 -7.81 2.85
CA SER A 13 10.10 -8.53 2.37
C SER A 13 11.40 -7.90 2.93
N ASN A 14 12.55 -8.40 2.48
CA ASN A 14 13.84 -7.73 2.74
C ASN A 14 14.02 -6.44 1.90
N SER A 15 13.19 -6.25 0.87
CA SER A 15 13.23 -5.09 -0.03
C SER A 15 12.19 -4.02 0.32
N GLY A 16 11.46 -4.17 1.43
CA GLY A 16 10.48 -3.19 1.91
C GLY A 16 9.09 -3.77 2.13
N LEU A 17 8.08 -2.93 1.92
CA LEU A 17 6.66 -3.25 2.06
C LEU A 17 6.01 -3.25 0.67
N THR A 18 5.19 -4.25 0.40
CA THR A 18 4.38 -4.31 -0.81
C THR A 18 2.92 -4.51 -0.45
N PHE A 19 2.06 -3.62 -0.95
CA PHE A 19 0.61 -3.76 -0.85
C PHE A 19 0.04 -4.47 -2.06
N TYR A 20 -0.90 -5.37 -1.81
CA TYR A 20 -1.62 -6.12 -2.81
C TYR A 20 -3.13 -6.04 -2.55
N ASP A 21 -3.89 -6.12 -3.63
CA ASP A 21 -5.33 -6.32 -3.56
C ASP A 21 -5.67 -7.76 -3.17
N TRP A 22 -6.66 -7.91 -2.29
CA TRP A 22 -7.05 -9.22 -1.75
C TRP A 22 -7.71 -10.13 -2.78
N GLU A 23 -8.52 -9.57 -3.68
CA GLU A 23 -9.32 -10.34 -4.61
C GLU A 23 -8.51 -10.76 -5.84
N THR A 24 -7.79 -9.79 -6.40
CA THR A 24 -7.07 -9.95 -7.67
C THR A 24 -5.63 -10.39 -7.48
N THR A 25 -5.08 -10.30 -6.25
CA THR A 25 -3.65 -10.48 -5.94
C THR A 25 -2.72 -9.54 -6.72
N SER A 26 -3.28 -8.48 -7.30
CA SER A 26 -2.52 -7.52 -8.08
C SER A 26 -1.64 -6.66 -7.17
N LEU A 27 -0.45 -6.32 -7.68
CA LEU A 27 0.45 -5.37 -7.03
C LEU A 27 -0.19 -3.98 -7.03
N ILE A 28 -0.43 -3.43 -5.84
CA ILE A 28 -0.95 -2.06 -5.69
C ILE A 28 0.21 -1.07 -5.61
N ARG A 29 1.11 -1.23 -4.64
CA ARG A 29 2.26 -0.33 -4.49
C ARG A 29 3.40 -0.99 -3.72
N ARG A 30 4.64 -0.77 -4.17
CA ARG A 30 5.85 -1.02 -3.39
C ARG A 30 6.30 0.25 -2.69
N ILE A 31 6.68 0.12 -1.43
CA ILE A 31 7.18 1.20 -0.60
C ILE A 31 8.47 0.71 0.07
N GLU A 32 9.57 1.43 -0.13
CA GLU A 32 10.88 1.14 0.44
C GLU A 32 10.93 1.51 1.94
N ILE A 33 10.14 0.80 2.73
CA ILE A 33 10.02 0.98 4.17
C ILE A 33 10.03 -0.37 4.89
N ALA A 34 10.64 -0.42 6.07
CA ALA A 34 10.69 -1.61 6.90
C ALA A 34 9.64 -1.53 8.03
N PRO A 35 8.38 -1.96 7.81
CA PRO A 35 7.33 -1.82 8.80
C PRO A 35 7.54 -2.80 9.97
N LYS A 36 7.20 -2.33 11.17
CA LYS A 36 6.97 -3.16 12.36
C LYS A 36 5.50 -3.49 12.50
N THR A 37 4.63 -2.50 12.31
CA THR A 37 3.18 -2.65 12.33
C THR A 37 2.52 -1.75 11.30
N ILE A 38 1.35 -2.20 10.81
CA ILE A 38 0.51 -1.45 9.88
C ILE A 38 -0.91 -1.44 10.45
N TYR A 39 -1.53 -0.26 10.48
CA TYR A 39 -2.90 -0.09 10.95
C TYR A 39 -3.69 0.76 9.96
N TRP A 40 -4.82 0.23 9.52
CA TRP A 40 -5.75 0.95 8.66
C TRP A 40 -6.81 1.67 9.50
N SER A 41 -7.23 2.85 9.05
CA SER A 41 -8.46 3.46 9.56
C SER A 41 -9.65 2.55 9.23
N GLN A 42 -10.72 2.65 10.02
CA GLN A 42 -11.93 1.88 9.77
C GLN A 42 -12.55 2.19 8.40
N THR A 43 -12.40 3.44 7.91
CA THR A 43 -12.86 3.87 6.59
C THR A 43 -11.99 3.32 5.46
N GLY A 44 -10.77 2.86 5.74
CA GLY A 44 -9.78 2.45 4.73
C GLY A 44 -9.08 3.62 4.04
N GLU A 45 -9.45 4.87 4.34
CA GLU A 45 -8.87 6.05 3.69
C GLU A 45 -7.46 6.38 4.17
N LEU A 46 -7.08 5.94 5.37
CA LEU A 46 -5.77 6.20 5.95
C LEU A 46 -5.11 4.89 6.37
N VAL A 47 -3.79 4.82 6.23
CA VAL A 47 -2.96 3.75 6.78
C VAL A 47 -1.79 4.35 7.54
N SER A 48 -1.57 3.86 8.75
CA SER A 48 -0.37 4.11 9.55
C SER A 48 0.64 2.99 9.31
N ILE A 49 1.87 3.37 8.98
CA ILE A 49 3.01 2.47 8.86
C ILE A 49 4.01 2.87 9.93
N ALA A 50 4.13 2.06 10.99
CA ALA A 50 5.11 2.28 12.05
C ALA A 50 6.35 1.44 11.79
N THR A 51 7.52 2.07 11.84
CA THR A 51 8.85 1.43 11.78
C THR A 51 9.43 1.33 13.19
N GLU A 52 10.72 1.01 13.31
CA GLU A 52 11.41 1.03 14.60
C GLU A 52 11.52 2.45 15.18
N GLU A 53 11.69 3.47 14.31
CA GLU A 53 12.09 4.83 14.72
C GLU A 53 11.06 5.89 14.36
N SER A 54 10.07 5.58 13.52
CA SER A 54 9.15 6.58 12.95
C SER A 54 7.80 5.97 12.63
N TYR A 55 6.82 6.83 12.34
CA TYR A 55 5.55 6.41 11.77
C TYR A 55 5.15 7.37 10.65
N TYR A 56 4.41 6.84 9.69
CA TYR A 56 3.92 7.57 8.53
C TYR A 56 2.43 7.33 8.39
N ILE A 57 1.67 8.39 8.09
CA ILE A 57 0.26 8.28 7.74
C ILE A 57 0.13 8.55 6.25
N LEU A 58 -0.36 7.55 5.52
CA LEU A 58 -0.63 7.67 4.09
C LEU A 58 -2.14 7.69 3.87
N ARG A 59 -2.60 8.51 2.91
CA ARG A 59 -3.96 8.44 2.39
C ARG A 59 -4.02 7.45 1.24
N TYR A 60 -4.98 6.53 1.29
CA TYR A 60 -5.22 5.56 0.23
C TYR A 60 -6.26 6.09 -0.76
N ASN A 61 -5.95 6.02 -2.05
CA ASN A 61 -6.82 6.46 -3.14
C ASN A 61 -7.30 5.26 -3.97
N SER A 62 -8.46 4.72 -3.59
CA SER A 62 -9.08 3.60 -4.32
C SER A 62 -9.48 3.96 -5.76
N GLN A 63 -9.71 5.24 -6.06
CA GLN A 63 -10.06 5.69 -7.42
C GLN A 63 -8.87 5.56 -8.38
N ALA A 64 -7.63 5.70 -7.89
CA ALA A 64 -6.44 5.45 -8.70
C ALA A 64 -6.39 4.00 -9.21
N ILE A 65 -6.85 3.05 -8.40
CA ILE A 65 -6.89 1.63 -8.76
C ILE A 65 -7.93 1.40 -9.86
N VAL A 66 -9.11 2.03 -9.75
CA VAL A 66 -10.15 1.98 -10.77
C VAL A 66 -9.62 2.57 -12.08
N ALA A 67 -8.97 3.73 -12.05
CA ALA A 67 -8.38 4.34 -13.23
C ALA A 67 -7.33 3.43 -13.89
N ALA A 68 -6.41 2.87 -13.11
CA ALA A 68 -5.37 1.96 -13.57
C ALA A 68 -5.91 0.62 -14.12
N SER A 69 -7.10 0.21 -13.71
CA SER A 69 -7.78 -0.95 -14.30
C SER A 69 -8.17 -0.72 -15.77
N THR A 70 -8.45 0.53 -16.14
CA THR A 70 -8.87 0.93 -17.48
C THR A 70 -7.72 1.49 -18.33
N ASN A 71 -6.68 2.05 -17.70
CA ASN A 71 -5.50 2.58 -18.35
C ASN A 71 -4.23 1.98 -17.74
N LYS A 72 -3.60 1.07 -18.47
CA LYS A 72 -2.39 0.37 -18.01
C LYS A 72 -1.15 1.27 -17.94
N ASP A 73 -1.15 2.43 -18.60
CA ASP A 73 -0.04 3.38 -18.54
C ASP A 73 0.11 4.03 -17.15
N LEU A 74 -0.91 3.90 -16.28
CA LEU A 74 -0.87 4.34 -14.88
C LEU A 74 -0.20 3.32 -13.94
N VAL A 75 0.25 2.18 -14.46
CA VAL A 75 0.87 1.11 -13.68
C VAL A 75 2.36 1.02 -14.01
N SER A 76 3.20 1.25 -13.00
CA SER A 76 4.65 1.06 -13.07
C SER A 76 5.08 -0.31 -12.54
N GLU A 77 6.38 -0.61 -12.60
CA GLU A 77 6.96 -1.81 -11.98
C GLU A 77 6.77 -1.87 -10.46
N ASP A 78 6.61 -0.71 -9.83
CA ASP A 78 6.36 -0.57 -8.40
C ASP A 78 4.88 -0.37 -8.08
N GLY A 79 4.00 -0.62 -9.05
CA GLY A 79 2.55 -0.49 -8.93
C GLY A 79 2.02 0.89 -9.34
N ILE A 80 0.91 1.28 -8.73
CA ILE A 80 0.16 2.50 -9.03
C ILE A 80 0.62 3.59 -8.07
N GLU A 81 1.37 4.56 -8.59
CA GLU A 81 1.98 5.63 -7.78
C GLU A 81 0.93 6.43 -6.99
N ASP A 82 -0.16 6.81 -7.66
CA ASP A 82 -1.27 7.58 -7.10
C ASP A 82 -2.14 6.79 -6.11
N ALA A 83 -1.81 5.53 -5.80
CA ALA A 83 -2.56 4.75 -4.82
C ALA A 83 -2.38 5.27 -3.39
N PHE A 84 -1.26 5.95 -3.10
CA PHE A 84 -0.96 6.48 -1.78
C PHE A 84 -0.36 7.88 -1.82
N ASP A 85 -0.89 8.78 -1.00
CA ASP A 85 -0.34 10.11 -0.75
C ASP A 85 0.20 10.22 0.67
N VAL A 86 1.30 10.95 0.87
CA VAL A 86 1.80 11.29 2.22
C VAL A 86 0.99 12.46 2.76
N ASN A 87 0.48 12.32 3.98
CA ASN A 87 -0.23 13.39 4.68
C ASN A 87 0.69 14.18 5.63
#